data_AF-A0AA86IN06-F1
#
_entry.id   AF-A0AA86IN06-F1
#
_cell.length_a   1.000
_cell.length_b   1.000
_cell.length_c   1.000
_cell.angle_alpha   90.00
_cell.angle_beta   90.00
_cell.angle_gamma   90.00
#
_symmetry.space_group_name_H-M   'P 1'
#
loop_
_entity.id
_entity.type
_entity.pdbx_description
1 polymer ?
#
loop_
_entity_poly.entity_id
_entity_poly.type
_entity_poly.pdbx_seq_one_letter_code
_entity_poly.pdbx_strand_id
1 'polypeptide(L)'
;MWLDEWLDEQSPSLVLSVEVNLFGDKADNQAESISLLLLASPAWIKEKHTSPLAFIHRPVPVIKAVEAIDDVVRWAKLSPDEGYFNWRSQLTPSSQTEIIEAMDAKGYLFDKDREYSLDNSFGKPDFAVGNITLICACEHANSTQEPQWIMLEDKMPQCVIVRPA
;
A
#
# COMPACT_ATOMS: atom_id res chain seq x y z
N MET A 1 7.72 -9.38 -6.03
CA MET A 1 8.11 -8.08 -5.43
C MET A 1 9.33 -8.31 -4.55
N TRP A 2 10.19 -7.31 -4.36
CA TRP A 2 11.47 -7.48 -3.65
C TRP A 2 11.30 -7.88 -2.16
N LEU A 3 10.10 -7.71 -1.59
CA LEU A 3 9.74 -8.13 -0.23
C LEU A 3 9.52 -9.64 -0.09
N ASP A 4 9.34 -10.39 -1.18
CA ASP A 4 8.83 -11.77 -1.12
C ASP A 4 9.77 -12.71 -0.37
N GLU A 5 11.04 -12.75 -0.76
CA GLU A 5 12.06 -13.60 -0.11
C GLU A 5 12.26 -13.23 1.36
N TRP A 6 12.26 -11.91 1.65
CA TRP A 6 12.40 -11.40 3.01
C TRP A 6 11.23 -11.78 3.91
N LEU A 7 9.99 -11.70 3.41
CA LEU A 7 8.80 -12.08 4.17
C LEU A 7 8.75 -13.58 4.46
N ASP A 8 9.39 -14.40 3.64
CA ASP A 8 9.39 -15.87 3.77
C ASP A 8 10.49 -16.41 4.70
N GLU A 9 11.59 -15.69 4.91
CA GLU A 9 12.73 -16.13 5.73
C GLU A 9 12.42 -16.28 7.24
N GLN A 10 11.35 -15.64 7.74
CA GLN A 10 10.89 -15.64 9.15
C GLN A 10 11.97 -15.33 10.22
N SER A 11 13.15 -14.88 9.83
CA SER A 11 14.26 -14.54 10.70
C SER A 11 14.11 -13.11 11.27
N PRO A 12 14.65 -12.80 12.46
CA PRO A 12 14.75 -11.43 12.95
C PRO A 12 15.57 -10.58 11.96
N SER A 13 14.93 -9.65 11.27
CA SER A 13 15.55 -8.87 10.20
C SER A 13 14.97 -7.47 10.10
N LEU A 14 15.83 -6.55 9.66
CA LEU A 14 15.48 -5.19 9.25
C LEU A 14 15.81 -5.03 7.78
N VAL A 15 14.95 -4.29 7.09
CA VAL A 15 15.08 -4.00 5.67
C VAL A 15 14.86 -2.52 5.45
N LEU A 16 15.83 -1.88 4.78
CA LEU A 16 15.70 -0.50 4.34
C LEU A 16 15.38 -0.49 2.84
N SER A 17 14.14 -0.19 2.48
CA SER A 17 13.76 0.14 1.11
C SER A 17 14.20 1.56 0.81
N VAL A 18 14.86 1.76 -0.34
CA VAL A 18 15.19 3.08 -0.85
C VAL A 18 14.69 3.15 -2.29
N GLU A 19 13.78 4.06 -2.56
CA GLU A 19 13.27 4.33 -3.91
C GLU A 19 13.62 5.75 -4.30
N VAL A 20 14.21 5.88 -5.49
CA VAL A 20 14.68 7.14 -6.07
C VAL A 20 14.08 7.25 -7.46
N ASN A 21 13.28 8.29 -7.69
CA ASN A 21 12.74 8.64 -8.98
C ASN A 21 13.23 10.04 -9.36
N LEU A 22 14.16 10.13 -10.31
CA LEU A 22 14.77 11.39 -10.75
C LEU A 22 14.73 11.45 -12.27
N PHE A 23 14.44 12.61 -12.83
CA PHE A 23 14.38 12.77 -14.28
C PHE A 23 15.62 13.48 -14.82
N GLY A 24 16.08 13.04 -15.99
CA GLY A 24 17.11 13.77 -16.73
C GLY A 24 16.59 15.09 -17.31
N ASP A 25 15.33 15.10 -17.73
CA ASP A 25 14.60 16.24 -18.30
C ASP A 25 13.24 16.38 -17.61
N LYS A 26 12.68 17.59 -17.59
CA LYS A 26 11.36 17.84 -16.98
C LYS A 26 10.29 17.01 -17.67
N ALA A 27 9.50 16.28 -16.89
CA ALA A 27 8.32 15.55 -17.35
C ALA A 27 7.05 16.13 -16.69
N ASP A 28 6.05 16.48 -17.49
CA ASP A 28 4.79 17.01 -16.98
C ASP A 28 4.03 15.94 -16.18
N ASN A 29 3.44 16.36 -15.05
CA ASN A 29 2.65 15.52 -14.13
C ASN A 29 3.44 14.33 -13.53
N GLN A 30 4.77 14.39 -13.52
CA GLN A 30 5.61 13.41 -12.84
C GLN A 30 6.30 14.01 -11.62
N ALA A 31 6.58 13.15 -10.64
CA ALA A 31 7.13 13.53 -9.35
C ALA A 31 8.57 13.04 -9.22
N GLU A 32 9.53 13.96 -9.04
CA GLU A 32 10.85 13.57 -8.54
C GLU A 32 10.76 13.27 -7.05
N SER A 33 11.36 12.16 -6.63
CA SER A 33 11.27 11.72 -5.24
C SER A 33 12.47 10.90 -4.80
N ILE A 34 12.76 11.00 -3.50
CA ILE A 34 13.63 10.10 -2.77
C ILE A 34 12.86 9.68 -1.53
N SER A 35 12.67 8.39 -1.34
CA SER A 35 11.92 7.83 -0.23
C SER A 35 12.67 6.69 0.43
N LEU A 36 12.52 6.59 1.74
CA LEU A 36 13.17 5.56 2.55
C LEU A 36 12.10 4.95 3.47
N LEU A 37 11.96 3.63 3.41
CA LEU A 37 11.04 2.88 4.26
C LEU A 37 11.82 1.81 5.04
N LEU A 38 11.78 1.90 6.37
CA LEU A 38 12.38 0.88 7.24
C LEU A 38 11.31 -0.13 7.65
N LEU A 39 11.52 -1.38 7.30
CA LEU A 39 10.65 -2.51 7.60
C LEU A 39 11.34 -3.45 8.57
N ALA A 40 10.56 -4.00 9.50
CA ALA A 40 11.04 -4.94 10.51
C ALA A 40 10.20 -6.20 10.46
N SER A 41 10.85 -7.36 10.57
CA SER A 41 10.10 -8.61 10.70
C SER A 41 9.44 -8.68 12.08
N PRO A 42 8.31 -9.39 12.23
CA PRO A 42 7.68 -9.58 13.53
C PRO A 42 8.63 -10.17 14.58
N ALA A 43 9.55 -11.05 14.16
CA ALA A 43 10.57 -11.63 15.02
C ALA A 43 11.56 -10.57 15.54
N TRP A 44 11.98 -9.63 14.70
CA TRP A 44 12.86 -8.52 15.10
C TRP A 44 12.18 -7.58 16.09
N ILE A 45 10.93 -7.20 15.81
CA ILE A 45 10.11 -6.35 16.69
C ILE A 45 9.99 -6.98 18.09
N LYS A 46 9.73 -8.28 18.17
CA LYS A 46 9.65 -9.02 19.42
C LYS A 46 10.98 -9.05 20.17
N GLU A 47 12.09 -9.27 19.47
CA GLU A 47 13.42 -9.34 20.07
C GLU A 47 13.88 -7.98 20.63
N LYS A 48 13.61 -6.89 19.90
CA LYS A 48 14.06 -5.55 20.27
C LYS A 48 13.10 -4.78 21.15
N HIS A 49 11.90 -5.32 21.41
CA HIS A 49 10.86 -4.66 22.21
C HIS A 49 10.50 -3.26 21.70
N THR A 50 10.46 -3.10 20.38
CA THR A 50 10.12 -1.85 19.70
C THR A 50 8.67 -1.89 19.23
N SER A 51 8.00 -0.74 19.14
CA SER A 51 6.69 -0.63 18.49
C SER A 51 6.84 -0.15 17.05
N PRO A 52 6.24 -0.84 16.05
CA PRO A 52 6.19 -0.31 14.70
C PRO A 52 5.21 0.89 14.62
N LEU A 53 5.30 1.69 13.56
CA LEU A 53 4.32 2.73 13.26
C LEU A 53 2.99 2.12 12.79
N ALA A 54 3.09 1.06 11.99
CA ALA A 54 1.96 0.37 11.39
C ALA A 54 2.36 -1.06 11.01
N PHE A 55 1.37 -1.91 10.78
CA PHE A 55 1.53 -3.24 10.23
C PHE A 55 1.11 -3.26 8.77
N ILE A 56 1.89 -3.97 7.95
CA ILE A 56 1.57 -4.21 6.54
C ILE A 56 1.61 -5.71 6.28
N HIS A 57 0.71 -6.20 5.44
CA HIS A 57 0.83 -7.53 4.86
C HIS A 57 1.56 -7.45 3.51
N ARG A 58 1.88 -8.61 2.94
CA ARG A 58 2.44 -8.71 1.58
C ARG A 58 1.49 -8.03 0.57
N PRO A 59 1.93 -7.06 -0.24
CA PRO A 59 1.07 -6.49 -1.27
C PRO A 59 0.64 -7.57 -2.28
N VAL A 60 -0.62 -7.52 -2.68
CA VAL A 60 -1.28 -8.54 -3.49
C VAL A 60 -1.40 -8.02 -4.93
N PRO A 61 -0.83 -8.70 -5.93
CA PRO A 61 -1.03 -8.35 -7.33
C PRO A 61 -2.46 -8.67 -7.78
N VAL A 62 -3.08 -7.74 -8.49
CA VAL A 62 -4.44 -7.87 -9.00
C VAL A 62 -4.39 -8.52 -10.38
N ILE A 63 -4.29 -9.85 -10.40
CA ILE A 63 -4.37 -10.65 -11.65
C ILE A 63 -5.83 -11.04 -11.94
N LYS A 64 -6.57 -11.37 -10.88
CA LYS A 64 -8.02 -11.57 -10.88
C LYS A 64 -8.59 -10.83 -9.70
N ALA A 65 -9.32 -9.75 -9.95
CA ALA A 65 -9.66 -8.81 -8.87
C ALA A 65 -10.38 -9.46 -7.69
N VAL A 66 -11.37 -10.33 -7.93
CA VAL A 66 -12.14 -10.99 -6.86
C VAL A 66 -11.25 -11.85 -5.95
N GLU A 67 -10.36 -12.66 -6.52
CA GLU A 67 -9.44 -13.51 -5.76
C GLU A 67 -8.39 -12.66 -5.01
N ALA A 68 -7.89 -11.60 -5.65
CA ALA A 68 -6.95 -10.68 -5.04
C ALA A 68 -7.57 -9.95 -3.84
N ILE A 69 -8.83 -9.50 -3.93
CA ILE A 69 -9.52 -8.86 -2.81
C ILE A 69 -9.70 -9.83 -1.65
N ASP A 70 -10.02 -11.11 -1.90
CA ASP A 70 -10.10 -12.12 -0.84
C ASP A 70 -8.77 -12.25 -0.07
N ASP A 71 -7.64 -12.28 -0.78
CA ASP A 71 -6.32 -12.37 -0.16
C ASP A 71 -5.97 -11.10 0.64
N VAL A 72 -6.23 -9.92 0.07
CA VAL A 72 -5.98 -8.63 0.71
C VAL A 72 -6.70 -8.54 2.06
N VAL A 73 -8.01 -8.74 2.07
CA VAL A 73 -8.81 -8.58 3.29
C VAL A 73 -8.53 -9.69 4.30
N ARG A 74 -8.25 -10.92 3.83
CA ARG A 74 -7.88 -12.04 4.70
C ARG A 74 -6.55 -11.81 5.39
N TRP A 75 -5.53 -11.35 4.68
CA TRP A 75 -4.21 -11.11 5.26
C TRP A 75 -4.21 -9.89 6.18
N ALA A 76 -4.98 -8.86 5.82
CA ALA A 76 -5.21 -7.69 6.67
C ALA A 76 -6.11 -7.98 7.88
N LYS A 77 -6.91 -9.05 7.84
CA LYS A 77 -8.00 -9.30 8.80
C LYS A 77 -8.99 -8.12 8.87
N LEU A 78 -9.29 -7.50 7.73
CA LEU A 78 -10.30 -6.43 7.63
C LEU A 78 -11.70 -7.06 7.60
N SER A 79 -12.64 -6.50 8.35
CA SER A 79 -14.07 -6.88 8.27
C SER A 79 -14.82 -5.93 7.34
N PRO A 80 -15.87 -6.37 6.62
CA PRO A 80 -16.72 -5.47 5.84
C PRO A 80 -17.38 -4.35 6.67
N ASP A 81 -17.62 -4.61 7.96
CA ASP A 81 -18.23 -3.64 8.89
C ASP A 81 -17.21 -2.65 9.49
N GLU A 82 -15.91 -2.85 9.24
CA GLU A 82 -14.84 -1.99 9.74
C GLU A 82 -14.62 -0.82 8.76
N GLY A 83 -14.55 0.41 9.28
CA GLY A 83 -14.24 1.58 8.47
C GLY A 83 -12.78 1.58 8.02
N TYR A 84 -12.52 2.02 6.79
CA TYR A 84 -11.17 2.15 6.23
C TYR A 84 -11.06 3.39 5.34
N PHE A 85 -9.84 3.81 5.04
CA PHE A 85 -9.55 4.94 4.15
C PHE A 85 -8.81 4.45 2.90
N ASN A 86 -9.20 4.95 1.72
CA ASN A 86 -8.66 4.49 0.44
C ASN A 86 -7.56 5.40 -0.08
N TRP A 87 -6.44 4.81 -0.51
CA TRP A 87 -5.35 5.48 -1.20
C TRP A 87 -5.27 4.98 -2.63
N ARG A 88 -5.17 5.90 -3.59
CA ARG A 88 -5.01 5.61 -5.00
C ARG A 88 -3.79 6.31 -5.57
N SER A 89 -3.04 5.63 -6.41
CA SER A 89 -1.99 6.26 -7.21
C SER A 89 -1.71 5.48 -8.48
N GLN A 90 -1.54 6.18 -9.60
CA GLN A 90 -1.13 5.65 -10.90
C GLN A 90 -2.01 4.58 -11.55
N LEU A 91 -3.15 4.22 -10.94
CA LEU A 91 -4.09 3.26 -11.50
C LEU A 91 -4.63 3.72 -12.85
N THR A 92 -4.68 2.80 -13.81
CA THR A 92 -5.49 3.01 -15.02
C THR A 92 -6.98 3.06 -14.66
N PRO A 93 -7.82 3.78 -15.44
CA PRO A 93 -9.27 3.78 -15.21
C PRO A 93 -9.91 2.40 -15.26
N SER A 94 -9.36 1.50 -16.10
CA SER A 94 -9.79 0.10 -16.20
C SER A 94 -9.48 -0.68 -14.92
N SER A 95 -8.23 -0.63 -14.45
CA SER A 95 -7.82 -1.35 -13.24
C SER A 95 -8.52 -0.82 -11.99
N GLN A 96 -8.72 0.50 -11.91
CA GLN A 96 -9.49 1.09 -10.82
C GLN A 96 -10.94 0.57 -10.81
N THR A 97 -11.62 0.56 -11.96
CA THR A 97 -12.99 0.03 -12.06
C THR A 97 -13.05 -1.43 -11.64
N GLU A 98 -12.14 -2.26 -12.15
CA GLU A 98 -12.10 -3.70 -11.84
C GLU A 98 -11.91 -3.97 -10.34
N ILE A 99 -11.01 -3.23 -9.69
CA ILE A 99 -10.76 -3.36 -8.25
C ILE A 99 -11.98 -2.93 -7.45
N ILE A 100 -12.58 -1.77 -7.77
CA ILE A 100 -13.76 -1.26 -7.05
C ILE A 100 -14.96 -2.20 -7.19
N GLU A 101 -15.21 -2.74 -8.38
CA GLU A 101 -16.28 -3.72 -8.60
C GLU A 101 -16.04 -5.01 -7.79
N ALA A 102 -14.78 -5.46 -7.70
CA ALA A 102 -14.44 -6.63 -6.88
C ALA A 102 -14.57 -6.36 -5.37
N MET A 103 -14.23 -5.15 -4.91
CA MET A 103 -14.45 -4.74 -3.53
C MET A 103 -15.95 -4.76 -3.19
N ASP A 104 -16.79 -4.15 -4.04
CA ASP A 104 -18.24 -4.10 -3.87
C ASP A 104 -18.86 -5.51 -3.84
N ALA A 105 -18.43 -6.40 -4.74
CA ALA A 105 -18.86 -7.81 -4.76
C ALA A 105 -18.54 -8.58 -3.47
N LYS A 106 -17.60 -8.08 -2.66
CA LYS A 106 -17.17 -8.65 -1.37
C LYS A 106 -17.74 -7.90 -0.17
N GLY A 107 -18.57 -6.89 -0.38
CA GLY A 107 -19.18 -6.08 0.66
C GLY A 107 -18.29 -4.95 1.18
N TYR A 108 -17.15 -4.68 0.54
CA TYR A 108 -16.26 -3.56 0.87
C TYR A 108 -16.62 -2.37 0.00
N LEU A 109 -17.49 -1.50 0.50
CA LEU A 109 -18.00 -0.35 -0.26
C LEU A 109 -16.93 0.73 -0.44
N PHE A 110 -16.70 1.13 -1.69
CA PHE A 110 -15.80 2.22 -2.01
C PHE A 110 -16.45 3.59 -1.73
N ASP A 111 -15.97 4.28 -0.70
CA ASP A 111 -16.47 5.60 -0.29
C ASP A 111 -15.58 6.72 -0.86
N LYS A 112 -16.17 7.59 -1.69
CA LYS A 112 -15.49 8.74 -2.32
C LYS A 112 -15.16 9.86 -1.33
N ASP A 113 -15.83 9.92 -0.19
CA ASP A 113 -15.48 10.88 0.86
C ASP A 113 -14.32 10.36 1.73
N ARG A 114 -13.98 9.07 1.60
CA ARG A 114 -12.89 8.37 2.30
C ARG A 114 -11.86 7.84 1.31
N GLU A 115 -11.47 8.67 0.34
CA GLU A 115 -10.39 8.38 -0.59
C GLU A 115 -9.39 9.53 -0.74
N TYR A 116 -8.19 9.19 -1.17
CA TYR A 116 -7.21 10.17 -1.64
C TYR A 116 -6.42 9.64 -2.83
N SER A 117 -6.32 10.47 -3.88
CA SER A 117 -5.44 10.21 -5.03
C SER A 117 -4.13 10.98 -4.84
N LEU A 118 -3.03 10.26 -4.63
CA LEU A 118 -1.71 10.88 -4.45
C LEU A 118 -1.25 11.63 -5.71
N ASP A 119 -1.68 11.17 -6.88
CA ASP A 119 -1.37 11.78 -8.18
C ASP A 119 -1.83 13.24 -8.25
N ASN A 120 -2.88 13.62 -7.50
CA ASN A 120 -3.41 14.98 -7.49
C ASN A 120 -2.50 15.98 -6.75
N SER A 121 -1.63 15.48 -5.87
CA SER A 121 -0.81 16.30 -4.97
C SER A 121 0.66 16.21 -5.28
N PHE A 122 1.14 15.00 -5.58
CA PHE A 122 2.55 14.77 -5.88
C PHE A 122 2.83 14.70 -7.38
N GLY A 123 1.82 14.44 -8.22
CA GLY A 123 2.04 13.90 -9.56
C GLY A 123 2.37 12.41 -9.48
N LYS A 124 2.88 11.84 -10.58
CA LYS A 124 3.17 10.40 -10.70
C LYS A 124 4.63 10.09 -10.38
N PRO A 125 4.94 9.42 -9.25
CA PRO A 125 6.31 9.06 -8.86
C PRO A 125 6.89 7.81 -9.57
N ASP A 126 6.20 7.30 -10.59
CA ASP A 126 6.57 6.12 -11.38
C ASP A 126 6.94 4.93 -10.48
N PHE A 127 8.16 4.41 -10.59
CA PHE A 127 8.66 3.29 -9.79
C PHE A 127 8.72 3.57 -8.27
N ALA A 128 8.71 4.84 -7.83
CA ALA A 128 8.73 5.21 -6.42
C ALA A 128 7.33 5.31 -5.78
N VAL A 129 6.28 4.93 -6.52
CA VAL A 129 4.89 4.97 -6.02
C VAL A 129 4.68 4.09 -4.79
N GLY A 130 5.39 2.96 -4.70
CA GLY A 130 5.26 2.01 -3.61
C GLY A 130 5.60 2.63 -2.26
N ASN A 131 6.84 3.10 -2.09
CA ASN A 131 7.28 3.69 -0.84
C ASN A 131 6.49 4.97 -0.49
N ILE A 132 6.25 5.86 -1.45
CA ILE A 132 5.51 7.11 -1.17
C ILE A 132 4.11 6.81 -0.64
N THR A 133 3.40 5.88 -1.29
CA THR A 133 2.04 5.52 -0.88
C THR A 133 2.02 4.85 0.49
N LEU A 134 2.98 3.94 0.75
CA LEU A 134 3.12 3.31 2.06
C LEU A 134 3.44 4.32 3.17
N ILE A 135 4.33 5.27 2.94
CA ILE A 135 4.66 6.32 3.93
C ILE A 135 3.41 7.12 4.27
N CYS A 136 2.67 7.60 3.27
CA CYS A 136 1.46 8.40 3.49
C CYS A 136 0.40 7.59 4.26
N ALA A 137 0.16 6.34 3.85
CA ALA A 137 -0.80 5.48 4.50
C ALA A 137 -0.38 5.12 5.94
N CYS A 138 0.89 4.81 6.20
CA CYS A 138 1.37 4.50 7.56
C CYS A 138 1.19 5.68 8.52
N GLU A 139 1.55 6.89 8.09
CA GLU A 139 1.35 8.11 8.89
C GLU A 139 -0.14 8.37 9.14
N HIS A 140 -0.97 8.21 8.09
CA HIS A 140 -2.41 8.39 8.24
C HIS A 140 -3.03 7.33 9.16
N ALA A 141 -2.67 6.04 9.01
CA ALA A 141 -3.10 4.95 9.88
C ALA A 141 -2.79 5.26 11.35
N ASN A 142 -1.57 5.72 11.63
CA ASN A 142 -1.16 6.09 12.97
C ASN A 142 -1.95 7.30 13.51
N SER A 143 -2.29 8.27 12.65
CA SER A 143 -3.06 9.44 13.05
C SER A 143 -4.56 9.17 13.27
N THR A 144 -5.19 8.34 12.43
CA THR A 144 -6.63 8.10 12.47
C THR A 144 -7.02 6.84 13.24
N GLN A 145 -6.05 5.95 13.49
CA GLN A 145 -6.27 4.63 14.08
C GLN A 145 -7.24 3.77 13.25
N GLU A 146 -7.24 3.96 11.93
CA GLU A 146 -8.06 3.20 10.98
C GLU A 146 -7.19 2.42 9.98
N PRO A 147 -7.66 1.28 9.46
CA PRO A 147 -7.06 0.62 8.31
C PRO A 147 -7.00 1.50 7.07
N GLN A 148 -5.94 1.33 6.28
CA GLN A 148 -5.68 2.10 5.07
C GLN A 148 -5.59 1.14 3.88
N TRP A 149 -6.56 1.20 2.99
CA TRP A 149 -6.60 0.39 1.78
C TRP A 149 -5.86 1.10 0.67
N ILE A 150 -4.71 0.58 0.27
CA ILE A 150 -3.91 1.11 -0.83
C ILE A 150 -4.24 0.33 -2.10
N MET A 151 -4.49 1.07 -3.18
CA MET A 151 -4.58 0.57 -4.53
C MET A 151 -3.62 1.37 -5.41
N LEU A 152 -2.65 0.72 -6.04
CA LEU A 152 -1.67 1.41 -6.88
C LEU A 152 -1.28 0.58 -8.09
N GLU A 153 -0.66 1.22 -9.07
CA GLU A 153 -0.11 0.56 -10.25
C GLU A 153 1.31 1.08 -10.53
N ASP A 154 2.28 0.16 -10.45
CA ASP A 154 3.62 0.31 -11.03
C ASP A 154 3.63 -0.53 -12.32
N LYS A 155 4.26 -1.71 -12.32
CA LYS A 155 4.23 -2.63 -13.47
C LYS A 155 2.88 -3.34 -13.65
N MET A 156 2.14 -3.49 -12.57
CA MET A 156 0.82 -4.11 -12.55
C MET A 156 0.03 -3.58 -11.34
N PRO A 157 -1.31 -3.63 -11.36
CA PRO A 157 -2.11 -3.16 -10.25
C PRO A 157 -1.89 -4.04 -9.02
N GLN A 158 -1.83 -3.41 -7.85
CA GLN A 158 -1.60 -4.05 -6.57
C GLN A 158 -2.48 -3.43 -5.48
N CYS A 159 -2.85 -4.26 -4.52
CA CYS A 159 -3.57 -3.85 -3.33
C CYS A 159 -2.81 -4.25 -2.07
N VAL A 160 -2.83 -3.39 -1.06
CA VAL A 160 -2.32 -3.70 0.29
C VAL A 160 -3.10 -2.92 1.33
N ILE A 161 -3.30 -3.50 2.49
CA ILE A 161 -3.87 -2.80 3.64
C ILE A 161 -2.77 -2.59 4.68
N VAL A 162 -2.65 -1.33 5.10
CA VAL A 162 -1.87 -0.92 6.26
C VAL A 162 -2.81 -0.87 7.46
N ARG A 163 -2.39 -1.41 8.60
CA ARG A 163 -3.10 -1.30 9.88
C ARG A 163 -2.31 -0.47 10.88
N PRO A 164 -2.97 0.34 11.73
CA PRO A 164 -2.30 0.96 12.87
C PRO A 164 -1.69 -0.11 13.78
N ALA A 165 -0.59 0.27 14.47
CA ALA A 165 0.16 -0.61 15.36
C ALA A 165 -0.51 -0.87 16.72
#